data_AF-A0A8T3P1P8-F1
#
_entry.id   AF-A0A8T3P1P8-F1
#
_cell.length_a   1.000
_cell.length_b   1.000
_cell.length_c   1.000
_cell.angle_alpha   90.00
_cell.angle_beta   90.00
_cell.angle_gamma   90.00
#
_symmetry.space_group_name_H-M   'P 1'
#
loop_
_entity.id
_entity.type
_entity.pdbx_description
1 polymer ?
#
loop_
_entity_poly.entity_id
_entity_poly.type
_entity_poly.pdbx_seq_one_letter_code
_entity_poly.pdbx_strand_id
1 'polypeptide(L)'
;MLARLKARLSGRPDSEHEQAILRVIIVFVVFVYFLSPLYANGIDNPTTLFAARIAVSLVLGCAVIILLTIICWPGRSVARRFIGMLLDLGATSYGMA
;
A
#
# COMPACT_ATOMS: atom_id res chain seq x y z
N MET A 1 -24.50 4.93 -1.32
CA MET A 1 -23.31 5.10 -2.17
C MET A 1 -22.43 3.85 -2.24
N LEU A 2 -22.11 3.18 -1.12
CA LEU A 2 -21.31 1.95 -1.08
C LEU A 2 -21.85 0.78 -1.93
N ALA A 3 -23.17 0.60 -1.99
CA ALA A 3 -23.79 -0.49 -2.76
C ALA A 3 -23.60 -0.36 -4.28
N ARG A 4 -23.60 0.87 -4.83
CA ARG A 4 -23.33 1.12 -6.26
C ARG A 4 -21.86 0.92 -6.61
N LEU A 5 -20.95 1.19 -5.66
CA LEU A 5 -19.53 0.93 -5.82
C LEU A 5 -19.25 -0.59 -5.82
N LYS A 6 -19.86 -1.31 -4.87
CA LYS A 6 -19.77 -2.77 -4.75
C LYS A 6 -20.30 -3.48 -6.01
N ALA A 7 -21.44 -3.03 -6.55
CA ALA A 7 -22.02 -3.60 -7.77
C ALA A 7 -21.20 -3.35 -9.04
N ARG A 8 -20.45 -2.24 -9.13
CA ARG A 8 -19.52 -1.98 -10.25
C ARG A 8 -18.21 -2.78 -10.15
N LEU A 9 -17.83 -3.18 -8.94
CA LEU A 9 -16.61 -3.95 -8.67
C LEU A 9 -16.86 -5.47 -8.75
N SER A 10 -17.99 -5.96 -8.26
CA SER A 10 -18.30 -7.40 -8.20
C SER A 10 -18.60 -8.06 -9.56
N GLY A 11 -18.78 -7.26 -10.62
CA GLY A 11 -19.08 -7.73 -11.97
C GLY A 11 -17.90 -7.66 -12.94
N ARG A 12 -16.69 -7.32 -12.48
CA ARG A 12 -15.50 -7.20 -13.32
C ARG A 12 -14.50 -8.33 -13.05
N PRO A 13 -14.00 -9.02 -14.09
CA PRO A 13 -12.89 -9.98 -13.96
C PRO A 13 -11.52 -9.28 -13.80
N ASP A 14 -11.47 -8.11 -13.15
CA ASP A 14 -10.24 -7.33 -12.98
C ASP A 14 -9.71 -7.47 -11.54
N SER A 15 -8.83 -8.45 -11.34
CA SER A 15 -8.11 -8.66 -10.06
C SER A 15 -7.17 -7.50 -9.70
N GLU A 16 -6.88 -6.59 -10.64
CA GLU A 16 -5.94 -5.47 -10.46
C GLU A 16 -6.44 -4.46 -9.41
N HIS A 17 -7.73 -4.10 -9.45
CA HIS A 17 -8.33 -3.17 -8.49
C HIS A 17 -8.38 -3.76 -7.08
N GLU A 18 -8.78 -5.02 -6.95
CA GLU A 18 -8.81 -5.73 -5.67
C GLU A 18 -7.40 -5.81 -5.06
N GLN A 19 -6.39 -6.13 -5.88
CA GLN A 19 -5.00 -6.15 -5.44
C GLN A 19 -4.53 -4.77 -4.95
N ALA A 20 -4.87 -3.70 -5.66
CA ALA A 20 -4.50 -2.34 -5.26
C ALA A 20 -5.19 -1.90 -3.95
N ILE A 21 -6.47 -2.24 -3.77
CA ILE A 21 -7.22 -1.96 -2.54
C ILE A 21 -6.60 -2.72 -1.36
N LEU A 22 -6.34 -4.01 -1.53
CA LEU A 22 -5.71 -4.83 -0.49
C LEU A 22 -4.33 -4.29 -0.12
N ARG A 23 -3.52 -3.87 -1.10
CA ARG A 23 -2.22 -3.22 -0.84
C ARG A 23 -2.39 -2.00 0.06
N VAL A 24 -3.30 -1.09 -0.27
CA VAL A 24 -3.52 0.12 0.53
C VAL A 24 -3.97 -0.24 1.95
N ILE A 25 -4.89 -1.19 2.12
CA ILE A 25 -5.37 -1.62 3.44
C ILE A 25 -4.23 -2.20 4.27
N ILE A 26 -3.46 -3.14 3.71
CA ILE A 26 -2.35 -3.80 4.42
C ILE A 26 -1.28 -2.77 4.80
N VAL A 27 -0.84 -1.95 3.85
CA VAL A 27 0.18 -0.91 4.10
C VAL A 27 -0.33 0.12 5.12
N PHE A 28 -1.62 0.45 5.11
CA PHE A 28 -2.21 1.36 6.10
C PHE A 28 -2.17 0.76 7.51
N VAL A 29 -2.49 -0.53 7.66
CA VAL A 29 -2.37 -1.22 8.97
C VAL A 29 -0.92 -1.21 9.45
N VAL A 30 0.04 -1.51 8.56
CA VAL A 30 1.48 -1.45 8.88
C VAL A 30 1.92 -0.03 9.24
N PHE A 31 1.44 0.98 8.51
CA PHE A 31 1.69 2.39 8.79
C PHE A 31 1.24 2.76 10.21
N VAL A 32 -0.01 2.43 10.57
CA VAL A 32 -0.53 2.68 11.92
C VAL A 32 0.31 1.98 12.99
N TYR A 33 0.73 0.74 12.74
CA TYR A 33 1.62 0.01 13.64
C TYR A 33 2.97 0.73 13.84
N PHE A 34 3.62 1.20 12.78
CA PHE A 34 4.92 1.90 12.84
C PHE A 34 4.83 3.29 13.51
N LEU A 35 3.66 3.93 13.46
CA LEU A 35 3.40 5.18 14.18
C LEU A 35 3.04 4.94 15.66
N SER A 36 2.62 3.72 16.01
CA SER A 36 2.19 3.41 17.36
C SER A 36 3.35 3.39 18.37
N PRO A 37 3.06 3.65 19.66
CA PRO A 37 4.04 3.43 20.73
C PRO A 37 4.53 1.98 20.82
N LEU A 38 3.73 1.01 20.38
CA LEU A 38 4.08 -0.42 20.42
C LEU A 38 5.35 -0.71 19.62
N TYR A 39 5.46 -0.11 18.43
CA TYR A 39 6.66 -0.22 17.61
C TYR A 39 7.77 0.70 18.14
N ALA A 40 7.43 1.95 18.47
CA ALA A 40 8.41 2.95 18.88
C ALA A 40 9.19 2.58 20.15
N ASN A 41 8.52 1.94 21.12
CA ASN A 41 9.16 1.52 22.38
C ASN A 41 10.13 0.35 22.20
N GLY A 42 10.09 -0.35 21.06
CA GLY A 42 11.02 -1.44 20.74
C GLY A 42 12.25 -1.01 19.95
N ILE A 43 12.38 0.28 19.62
CA ILE A 43 13.48 0.82 18.79
C ILE A 43 14.24 1.87 19.59
N ASP A 44 15.46 1.52 20.03
CA ASP A 44 16.31 2.42 20.83
C ASP A 44 16.94 3.54 20.01
N ASN A 45 17.10 3.34 18.69
CA ASN A 45 17.73 4.30 17.80
C ASN A 45 16.70 5.23 17.13
N PRO A 46 16.70 6.55 17.44
CA PRO A 46 15.75 7.50 16.86
C PRO A 46 15.84 7.61 15.33
N THR A 47 17.05 7.47 14.77
CA THR A 47 17.29 7.52 13.33
C THR A 47 16.64 6.33 12.63
N THR A 48 16.75 5.13 13.22
CA THR A 48 16.09 3.92 12.70
C THR A 48 14.57 4.07 12.73
N LEU A 49 14.02 4.57 13.84
CA LEU A 49 12.58 4.82 13.97
C LEU A 49 12.09 5.84 12.95
N PHE A 50 12.84 6.92 12.73
CA PHE A 50 12.52 7.95 11.74
C PHE A 50 12.58 7.40 10.31
N ALA A 51 13.63 6.66 9.96
CA ALA A 51 13.77 6.03 8.65
C ALA A 51 12.63 5.05 8.36
N ALA A 52 12.27 4.21 9.35
CA ALA A 52 11.15 3.28 9.24
C ALA A 52 9.82 3.98 8.99
N ARG A 53 9.55 5.09 9.70
CA ARG A 53 8.35 5.92 9.51
C ARG A 53 8.29 6.59 8.15
N ILE A 54 9.42 7.11 7.66
CA ILE A 54 9.51 7.67 6.30
C ILE A 54 9.25 6.59 5.27
N ALA A 55 9.92 5.43 5.38
CA ALA A 55 9.79 4.33 4.43
C ALA A 55 8.33 3.88 4.31
N VAL A 56 7.64 3.61 5.43
CA VAL A 56 6.24 3.19 5.40
C VAL A 56 5.30 4.28 4.89
N SER A 57 5.60 5.56 5.17
CA SER A 57 4.83 6.69 4.62
C SER A 57 4.95 6.78 3.09
N LEU A 58 6.15 6.60 2.54
CA LEU A 58 6.39 6.58 1.10
C LEU A 58 5.68 5.40 0.43
N VAL A 59 5.75 4.21 1.03
CA VAL A 59 5.06 3.02 0.51
C VAL A 59 3.54 3.23 0.50
N LEU A 60 2.98 3.81 1.56
CA LEU A 60 1.55 4.13 1.61
C LEU A 60 1.16 5.17 0.55
N GLY A 61 1.96 6.22 0.39
CA GLY A 61 1.76 7.24 -0.65
C GLY A 61 1.75 6.62 -2.05
N CYS A 62 2.74 5.78 -2.37
CA CYS A 62 2.82 5.07 -3.64
C CYS A 62 1.62 4.12 -3.84
N ALA A 63 1.20 3.38 -2.81
CA ALA A 63 0.03 2.50 -2.89
C ALA A 63 -1.25 3.27 -3.21
N VAL A 64 -1.46 4.43 -2.55
CA VAL A 64 -2.59 5.32 -2.82
C VAL A 64 -2.54 5.88 -4.23
N ILE A 65 -1.37 6.33 -4.70
CA ILE A 65 -1.20 6.82 -6.08
C ILE A 65 -1.57 5.73 -7.09
N ILE A 66 -1.09 4.50 -6.90
CA ILE A 66 -1.42 3.38 -7.78
C ILE A 66 -2.94 3.15 -7.80
N LEU A 67 -3.59 3.13 -6.63
CA LEU A 67 -5.05 2.99 -6.56
C LEU A 67 -5.77 4.14 -7.29
N LEU A 68 -5.33 5.38 -7.12
CA LEU A 68 -5.90 6.54 -7.83
C LEU A 68 -5.71 6.42 -9.35
N THR A 69 -4.55 5.99 -9.84
CA THR A 69 -4.33 5.79 -11.29
C THR A 69 -5.25 4.73 -11.88
N ILE A 70 -5.56 3.69 -11.10
CA ILE A 70 -6.49 2.62 -11.48
C ILE A 70 -7.95 3.13 -11.53
N ILE A 71 -8.32 4.05 -10.63
CA ILE A 71 -9.64 4.70 -10.62
C ILE A 71 -9.78 5.67 -11.80
N CYS A 72 -8.75 6.49 -12.06
CA CYS A 72 -8.76 7.50 -13.14
C CYS A 72 -8.64 6.88 -14.54
N TRP A 73 -7.81 5.83 -14.71
CA TRP A 73 -7.59 5.13 -15.97
C TRP A 73 -7.86 3.63 -15.84
N PRO A 74 -9.15 3.22 -15.87
CA PRO A 74 -9.58 1.85 -15.53
C PRO A 74 -9.29 0.79 -16.61
N GLY A 75 -8.30 1.00 -17.50
CA GLY A 75 -7.84 -0.01 -18.45
C GLY A 75 -6.70 -0.84 -17.86
N ARG A 76 -6.67 -2.15 -18.13
CA ARG A 76 -5.62 -3.08 -17.63
C ARG A 76 -4.22 -2.59 -17.98
N SER A 77 -3.30 -2.54 -17.00
CA SER A 77 -1.92 -2.13 -17.24
C SER A 77 -0.92 -3.07 -16.58
N VAL A 78 -0.17 -3.78 -17.41
CA VAL A 78 0.91 -4.67 -16.96
C VAL A 78 2.01 -3.86 -16.25
N ALA A 79 2.33 -2.66 -16.73
CA ALA A 79 3.34 -1.79 -16.12
C ALA A 79 2.98 -1.37 -14.69
N ARG A 80 1.72 -0.93 -14.44
CA ARG A 80 1.28 -0.60 -13.07
C ARG A 80 1.37 -1.79 -12.12
N ARG A 81 1.05 -2.99 -12.63
CA ARG A 81 1.17 -4.22 -11.85
C ARG A 81 2.63 -4.52 -11.48
N PHE A 82 3.56 -4.41 -12.42
CA PHE A 82 4.99 -4.56 -12.14
C PHE A 82 5.52 -3.54 -11.14
N ILE A 83 5.19 -2.26 -11.30
CA ILE A 83 5.59 -1.20 -10.36
C ILE A 83 5.05 -1.51 -8.96
N GLY A 84 3.80 -1.95 -8.87
CA GLY A 84 3.22 -2.39 -7.62
C GLY A 84 3.97 -3.55 -6.96
N MET A 85 4.32 -4.59 -7.72
CA MET A 85 5.08 -5.73 -7.20
C MET A 85 6.49 -5.33 -6.75
N LEU A 86 7.15 -4.43 -7.49
CA LEU A 86 8.46 -3.89 -7.10
C LEU A 86 8.36 -3.10 -5.79
N LEU A 87 7.30 -2.30 -5.61
CA LEU A 87 7.05 -1.59 -4.37
C LEU A 87 6.88 -2.57 -3.20
N ASP A 88 6.07 -3.62 -3.38
CA ASP A 88 5.81 -4.63 -2.35
C ASP A 88 7.10 -5.39 -1.98
N LEU A 89 7.89 -5.80 -2.98
CA LEU A 89 9.17 -6.47 -2.77
C LEU A 89 10.18 -5.56 -2.07
N GLY A 90 10.31 -4.31 -2.50
CA GLY A 90 11.22 -3.34 -1.91
C GLY A 90 10.85 -3.03 -0.45
N ALA A 91 9.57 -2.79 -0.18
CA ALA A 91 9.07 -2.54 1.17
C ALA A 91 9.33 -3.73 2.10
N THR A 92 9.03 -4.95 1.65
CA THR A 92 9.24 -6.15 2.48
C THR A 92 10.72 -6.43 2.69
N SER A 93 11.55 -6.25 1.66
CA SER A 93 13.01 -6.43 1.77
C SER A 93 13.62 -5.45 2.75
N TYR A 94 13.22 -4.18 2.70
CA TYR A 94 13.68 -3.17 3.64
C TYR A 94 13.19 -3.43 5.06
N GLY A 95 11.93 -3.86 5.22
CA GLY A 95 11.36 -4.14 6.55
C GLY A 95 11.91 -5.40 7.22
N MET A 96 12.51 -6.33 6.46
CA MET A 96 13.11 -7.57 6.98
C MET A 96 14.64 -7.51 7.11
N ALA A 97 15.28 -6.44 6.62
CA ALA A 97 16.73 -6.25 6.71
C ALA A 97 17.15 -5.75 8.10
#